data_AF-A0A6V7GW68-F1
#
_entry.id   AF-A0A6V7GW68-F1
#
_cell.length_a   1.000
_cell.length_b   1.000
_cell.length_c   1.000
_cell.angle_alpha   90.00
_cell.angle_beta   90.00
_cell.angle_gamma   90.00
#
_symmetry.space_group_name_H-M   'P 1'
#
loop_
_entity.id
_entity.type
_entity.pdbx_description
1 polymer ?
#
loop_
_entity_poly.entity_id
_entity_poly.type
_entity_poly.pdbx_seq_one_letter_code
_entity_poly.pdbx_strand_id
1 'polypeptide(L)'
;GLTGGIATGKSSVAAIFHEFGIPVIDADQIARKVVEPGKSAWHKIRQEFGPEMFLDTNELDRTKLGDVVFNDVEKRKKLNAITHPEICREIYWQTLNEEDLQLQRLIERSGFTEAKAKIRIAAQMSLERKAEMANFVIENSGSQRDTREQTIRIINVLKASKYHWKLRFLVGFCCTVLLAGVYWLRNRSLRSLPTIA
;
A
#
# COMPACT_ATOMS: atom_id res chain seq x y z
N GLY A 1 -3.26 -4.31 -6.77
CA GLY A 1 -2.84 -4.68 -5.40
C GLY A 1 -3.08 -6.16 -5.18
N LEU A 2 -2.21 -6.84 -4.45
CA LEU A 2 -2.41 -8.25 -4.09
C LEU A 2 -3.48 -8.36 -2.99
N THR A 3 -4.57 -9.06 -3.27
CA THR A 3 -5.70 -9.24 -2.34
C THR A 3 -6.14 -10.69 -2.27
N GLY A 4 -6.78 -11.08 -1.17
CA GLY A 4 -7.18 -12.46 -0.88
C GLY A 4 -7.71 -12.61 0.55
N GLY A 5 -8.46 -13.68 0.84
CA GLY A 5 -8.98 -13.96 2.17
C GLY A 5 -7.91 -14.26 3.23
N ILE A 6 -8.30 -14.38 4.49
CA ILE A 6 -7.37 -14.78 5.55
C ILE A 6 -6.81 -16.18 5.26
N ALA A 7 -5.52 -16.38 5.54
CA ALA A 7 -4.80 -17.63 5.33
C ALA A 7 -4.70 -18.15 3.87
N THR A 8 -5.07 -17.36 2.85
CA THR A 8 -4.98 -17.77 1.44
C THR A 8 -3.58 -17.70 0.82
N GLY A 9 -2.51 -17.63 1.62
CA GLY A 9 -1.13 -17.63 1.11
C GLY A 9 -0.63 -16.32 0.48
N LYS A 10 -1.28 -15.17 0.72
CA LYS A 10 -0.81 -13.86 0.24
C LYS A 10 0.66 -13.58 0.59
N SER A 11 1.08 -13.93 1.81
CA SER A 11 2.45 -13.77 2.26
C SER A 11 3.44 -14.64 1.47
N SER A 12 3.02 -15.84 1.04
CA SER A 12 3.83 -16.71 0.18
C SER A 12 4.00 -16.12 -1.21
N VAL A 13 2.92 -15.59 -1.79
CA VAL A 13 2.96 -14.89 -3.08
C VAL A 13 3.85 -13.64 -2.99
N ALA A 14 3.67 -12.81 -1.95
CA ALA A 14 4.51 -11.63 -1.70
C ALA A 14 6.00 -11.97 -1.56
N ALA A 15 6.35 -13.09 -0.92
CA ALA A 15 7.74 -13.57 -0.83
C ALA A 15 8.31 -13.89 -2.22
N ILE A 16 7.54 -14.51 -3.10
CA ILE A 16 7.96 -14.78 -4.48
C ILE A 16 8.15 -13.46 -5.24
N PHE A 17 7.29 -12.45 -5.05
CA PHE A 17 7.52 -11.12 -5.63
C PHE A 17 8.86 -10.51 -5.19
N HIS A 18 9.20 -10.62 -3.90
CA HIS A 18 10.49 -10.17 -3.37
C HIS A 18 11.69 -10.92 -3.97
N GLU A 19 11.62 -12.25 -4.14
CA GLU A 19 12.68 -13.04 -4.81
C GLU A 19 13.01 -12.49 -6.20
N PHE A 20 12.03 -11.94 -6.90
CA PHE A 20 12.18 -11.40 -8.26
C PHE A 20 12.53 -9.90 -8.29
N GLY A 21 12.90 -9.34 -7.13
CA GLY A 21 13.26 -7.93 -6.96
C GLY A 21 12.06 -6.98 -7.11
N ILE A 22 10.84 -7.48 -6.91
CA ILE A 22 9.63 -6.65 -6.98
C ILE A 22 9.31 -6.18 -5.56
N PRO A 23 9.28 -4.87 -5.32
CA PRO A 23 8.93 -4.33 -4.03
C PRO A 23 7.46 -4.59 -3.70
N VAL A 24 7.19 -4.83 -2.41
CA VAL A 24 5.84 -5.11 -1.89
C VAL A 24 5.56 -4.20 -0.71
N ILE A 25 4.49 -3.42 -0.82
CA ILE A 25 3.98 -2.55 0.24
C ILE A 25 2.86 -3.30 0.97
N ASP A 26 3.05 -3.52 2.27
CA ASP A 26 2.08 -4.19 3.14
C ASP A 26 1.21 -3.16 3.88
N ALA A 27 -0.04 -3.03 3.42
CA ALA A 27 -1.00 -2.11 4.00
C ALA A 27 -1.38 -2.46 5.45
N ASP A 28 -1.35 -3.74 5.84
CA ASP A 28 -1.68 -4.17 7.21
C ASP A 28 -0.55 -3.78 8.18
N GLN A 29 0.71 -3.90 7.74
CA GLN A 29 1.85 -3.41 8.53
C GLN A 29 1.79 -1.89 8.68
N ILE A 30 1.51 -1.18 7.60
CA ILE A 30 1.37 0.28 7.63
C ILE A 30 0.25 0.70 8.58
N ALA A 31 -0.90 0.02 8.54
CA ALA A 31 -2.01 0.28 9.45
C ALA A 31 -1.63 0.15 10.93
N ARG A 32 -0.69 -0.75 11.28
CA ARG A 32 -0.15 -0.87 12.64
C ARG A 32 0.80 0.28 13.00
N LYS A 33 1.67 0.67 12.06
CA LYS A 33 2.68 1.71 12.27
C LYS A 33 2.08 3.10 12.42
N VAL A 34 1.01 3.41 11.68
CA VAL A 34 0.40 4.75 11.73
C VAL A 34 -0.27 5.06 13.08
N VAL A 35 -0.58 4.04 13.88
CA VAL A 35 -1.19 4.15 15.21
C VAL A 35 -0.20 3.90 16.35
N GLU A 36 1.11 3.91 16.09
CA GLU A 36 2.12 3.83 17.15
C GLU A 36 2.12 5.11 18.02
N PRO A 37 2.54 5.01 19.30
CA PRO A 37 2.59 6.16 20.21
C PRO A 37 3.30 7.38 19.59
N GLY A 38 2.67 8.56 19.72
CA GLY A 38 3.20 9.82 19.19
C GLY A 38 2.89 10.09 17.70
N LYS A 39 2.25 9.16 16.99
CA LYS A 39 1.81 9.40 15.61
C LYS A 39 0.52 10.22 15.54
N SER A 40 0.30 10.88 14.41
CA SER A 40 -0.91 11.68 14.14
C SER A 40 -2.20 10.88 14.35
N ALA A 41 -2.30 9.64 13.82
CA ALA A 41 -3.50 8.82 14.01
C ALA A 41 -3.68 8.39 15.48
N TRP A 42 -2.59 8.12 16.20
CA TRP A 42 -2.63 7.77 17.62
C TRP A 42 -3.28 8.88 18.46
N HIS A 43 -2.87 10.14 18.26
CA HIS A 43 -3.45 11.30 18.96
C HIS A 43 -4.94 11.48 18.64
N LYS A 44 -5.31 11.40 17.35
CA LYS A 44 -6.70 11.55 16.89
C LYS A 44 -7.60 10.43 17.43
N ILE A 45 -7.11 9.19 17.47
CA ILE A 45 -7.85 8.06 18.05
C ILE A 45 -8.06 8.28 19.55
N ARG A 46 -7.04 8.74 20.29
CA ARG A 46 -7.16 9.02 21.73
C ARG A 46 -8.15 10.14 22.03
N GLN A 47 -8.25 11.14 21.16
CA GLN A 47 -9.22 12.22 21.29
C GLN A 47 -10.66 11.75 21.01
N GLU A 48 -10.85 10.94 19.96
CA GLU A 48 -12.19 10.55 19.49
C GLU A 48 -12.78 9.36 20.28
N PHE A 49 -11.96 8.37 20.61
CA PHE A 49 -12.37 7.11 21.25
C PHE A 49 -11.99 7.02 22.73
N GLY A 50 -11.32 8.05 23.25
CA GLY A 50 -10.93 8.15 24.64
C GLY A 50 -9.67 7.36 25.03
N PRO A 51 -9.06 7.68 26.19
CA PRO A 51 -7.86 7.02 26.69
C PRO A 51 -8.08 5.56 27.08
N GLU A 52 -9.31 5.12 27.29
CA GLU A 52 -9.66 3.75 27.65
C GLU A 52 -9.35 2.72 26.55
N MET A 53 -9.10 3.17 25.31
CA MET A 53 -8.71 2.31 24.19
C MET A 53 -7.20 2.04 24.15
N PHE A 54 -6.45 2.49 25.14
CA PHE A 54 -5.00 2.34 25.23
C PHE A 54 -4.63 1.50 26.45
N LEU A 55 -3.55 0.74 26.31
CA LEU A 55 -2.92 0.00 27.41
C LEU A 55 -2.14 0.97 28.30
N ASP A 56 -1.75 0.50 29.49
CA ASP A 56 -0.91 1.28 30.43
C ASP A 56 0.44 1.66 29.82
N THR A 57 0.90 0.91 28.82
CA THR A 57 2.11 1.20 28.02
C THR A 57 1.93 2.34 27.01
N ASN A 58 0.77 2.99 26.96
CA ASN A 58 0.33 3.95 25.95
C ASN A 58 0.19 3.38 24.52
N GLU A 59 0.31 2.06 24.34
CA GLU A 59 -0.01 1.41 23.08
C GLU A 59 -1.51 1.27 22.88
N LEU A 60 -1.97 1.28 21.62
CA LEU A 60 -3.37 1.10 21.29
C LEU A 60 -3.80 -0.35 21.57
N ASP A 61 -4.85 -0.53 22.37
CA ASP A 61 -5.50 -1.84 22.55
C ASP A 61 -6.36 -2.15 21.32
N ARG A 62 -5.73 -2.81 20.36
CA ARG A 62 -6.35 -3.19 19.08
C ARG A 62 -7.48 -4.21 19.25
N THR A 63 -7.47 -5.00 20.32
CA THR A 63 -8.53 -5.98 20.56
C THR A 63 -9.76 -5.25 21.03
N LYS A 64 -9.62 -4.42 22.07
CA LYS A 64 -10.72 -3.63 22.63
C LYS A 64 -11.30 -2.65 21.60
N LEU A 65 -10.44 -1.90 20.90
CA LEU A 65 -10.91 -0.99 19.84
C LEU A 65 -11.61 -1.77 18.72
N GLY A 66 -11.06 -2.93 18.34
CA GLY A 66 -11.64 -3.84 17.35
C GLY A 66 -13.07 -4.25 17.71
N ASP A 67 -13.30 -4.69 18.94
CA ASP A 67 -14.62 -5.12 19.42
C ASP A 67 -15.65 -3.99 19.41
N VAL A 68 -15.21 -2.75 19.70
CA VAL A 68 -16.05 -1.56 19.68
C VAL A 68 -16.43 -1.16 18.24
N VAL A 69 -15.47 -1.09 17.32
CA VAL A 69 -15.74 -0.65 15.93
C VAL A 69 -16.36 -1.74 15.06
N PHE A 70 -16.25 -3.01 15.47
CA PHE A 70 -16.87 -4.10 14.73
C PHE A 70 -18.40 -4.05 14.79
N ASN A 71 -18.92 -3.76 15.99
CA ASN A 71 -20.36 -3.73 16.27
C ASN A 71 -21.03 -2.38 15.97
N ASP A 72 -20.26 -1.33 15.69
CA ASP A 72 -20.77 0.03 15.47
C ASP A 72 -20.23 0.61 14.15
N VAL A 73 -21.12 0.76 13.17
CA VAL A 73 -20.79 1.25 11.82
C VAL A 73 -20.31 2.70 11.85
N GLU A 74 -20.86 3.54 12.71
CA GLU A 74 -20.48 4.96 12.79
C GLU A 74 -19.11 5.12 13.42
N LYS A 75 -18.83 4.36 14.49
CA LYS A 75 -17.48 4.30 15.08
C LYS A 75 -16.45 3.76 14.09
N ARG A 76 -16.80 2.75 13.29
CA ARG A 76 -15.93 2.24 12.23
C ARG A 76 -15.61 3.30 11.17
N LYS A 77 -16.61 4.07 10.73
CA LYS A 77 -16.40 5.17 9.77
C LYS A 77 -15.47 6.23 10.35
N LYS A 78 -15.65 6.62 11.61
CA LYS A 78 -14.78 7.58 12.30
C LYS A 78 -13.33 7.08 12.38
N LEU A 79 -13.12 5.82 12.77
CA LEU A 79 -11.79 5.23 12.80
C LEU A 79 -11.14 5.22 11.41
N ASN A 80 -11.90 4.86 10.38
CA ASN A 80 -11.41 4.85 9.00
C ASN A 80 -11.06 6.26 8.51
N ALA A 81 -11.86 7.27 8.84
CA ALA A 81 -11.59 8.65 8.48
C ALA A 81 -10.29 9.19 9.10
N ILE A 82 -9.93 8.71 10.29
CA ILE A 82 -8.67 9.05 10.96
C ILE A 82 -7.49 8.29 10.36
N THR A 83 -7.63 6.98 10.13
CA THR A 83 -6.50 6.10 9.76
C THR A 83 -6.21 6.09 8.26
N HIS A 84 -7.21 6.14 7.39
CA HIS A 84 -7.03 6.01 5.94
C HIS A 84 -6.08 7.08 5.35
N PRO A 85 -6.19 8.38 5.69
CA PRO A 85 -5.27 9.39 5.16
C PRO A 85 -3.81 9.12 5.53
N GLU A 86 -3.56 8.69 6.77
CA GLU A 86 -2.21 8.38 7.25
C GLU A 86 -1.66 7.10 6.59
N ILE A 87 -2.51 6.08 6.41
CA ILE A 87 -2.14 4.85 5.69
C ILE A 87 -1.79 5.16 4.23
N CYS A 88 -2.62 5.92 3.53
CA CYS A 88 -2.36 6.33 2.15
C CYS A 88 -1.06 7.14 2.03
N ARG A 89 -0.82 8.05 2.98
CA ARG A 89 0.41 8.84 3.03
C ARG A 89 1.63 7.94 3.20
N GLU A 90 1.60 6.99 4.14
CA GLU A 90 2.71 6.08 4.39
C GLU A 90 2.96 5.12 3.21
N ILE A 91 1.90 4.62 2.55
CA ILE A 91 2.01 3.84 1.31
C ILE A 91 2.72 4.66 0.23
N TYR A 92 2.33 5.92 0.04
CA TYR A 92 2.93 6.81 -0.93
C TYR A 92 4.42 7.03 -0.64
N TRP A 93 4.79 7.28 0.62
CA TRP A 93 6.19 7.44 1.04
C TRP A 93 7.02 6.17 0.84
N GLN A 94 6.50 4.99 1.16
CA GLN A 94 7.23 3.74 0.95
C GLN A 94 7.43 3.44 -0.54
N THR A 95 6.47 3.82 -1.39
CA THR A 95 6.63 3.73 -2.86
C THR A 95 7.80 4.58 -3.37
N LEU A 96 8.25 5.59 -2.62
CA LEU A 96 9.33 6.50 -3.03
C LEU A 96 10.72 6.14 -2.44
N ASN A 97 10.81 5.33 -1.38
CA ASN A 97 12.00 5.21 -0.51
C ASN A 97 12.51 3.75 -0.28
N GLU A 98 12.31 2.85 -1.24
CA GLU A 98 12.15 1.40 -1.06
C GLU A 98 13.35 0.52 -0.60
N GLU A 99 14.46 1.04 -0.06
CA GLU A 99 15.69 0.23 0.13
C GLU A 99 15.85 -0.54 1.49
N ASP A 100 15.23 -0.18 2.62
CA ASP A 100 15.75 -0.61 3.95
C ASP A 100 14.88 -1.50 4.89
N LEU A 101 13.75 -2.07 4.48
CA LEU A 101 12.73 -2.63 5.41
C LEU A 101 12.73 -4.16 5.66
N GLN A 102 13.80 -4.87 5.32
CA GLN A 102 13.77 -6.34 5.17
C GLN A 102 13.86 -7.17 6.47
N LEU A 103 14.62 -6.75 7.50
CA LEU A 103 15.04 -7.68 8.57
C LEU A 103 14.11 -7.74 9.80
N GLN A 104 13.38 -6.66 10.12
CA GLN A 104 12.51 -6.60 11.31
C GLN A 104 11.25 -7.48 11.21
N ARG A 105 10.90 -7.94 10.00
CA ARG A 105 9.58 -8.54 9.71
C ARG A 105 9.48 -10.03 10.07
N LEU A 106 10.60 -10.67 10.40
CA LEU A 106 10.67 -12.12 10.56
C LEU A 106 10.16 -12.65 11.92
N ILE A 107 9.96 -11.79 12.94
CA ILE A 107 9.77 -12.23 14.35
C ILE A 107 8.29 -12.19 14.82
N GLU A 108 7.37 -11.46 14.19
CA GLU A 108 6.00 -11.27 14.72
C GLU A 108 4.98 -12.40 14.43
N ARG A 109 5.42 -13.51 13.82
CA ARG A 109 4.50 -14.48 13.20
C ARG A 109 4.20 -15.68 14.10
N SER A 110 3.30 -15.54 15.08
CA SER A 110 2.22 -16.53 15.41
C SER A 110 1.61 -16.29 16.79
N GLY A 111 0.40 -15.74 16.82
CA GLY A 111 -0.34 -15.54 18.08
C GLY A 111 -1.84 -15.32 17.85
N PHE A 112 -2.49 -16.13 17.02
CA PHE A 112 -3.94 -16.05 16.79
C PHE A 112 -4.67 -17.23 17.43
N THR A 113 -5.76 -16.94 18.15
CA THR A 113 -6.70 -17.93 18.68
C THR A 113 -7.80 -18.25 17.65
N GLU A 114 -8.29 -19.49 17.65
CA GLU A 114 -9.24 -20.02 16.65
C GLU A 114 -10.55 -19.22 16.56
N ALA A 115 -11.10 -18.81 17.71
CA ALA A 115 -12.34 -18.03 17.78
C ALA A 115 -12.20 -16.66 17.09
N LYS A 116 -11.04 -16.00 17.24
CA LYS A 116 -10.76 -14.68 16.67
C LYS A 116 -10.53 -14.74 15.15
N ALA A 117 -10.08 -15.89 14.64
CA ALA A 117 -9.91 -16.11 13.20
C ALA A 117 -11.26 -16.23 12.47
N LYS A 118 -12.22 -16.97 13.03
CA LYS A 118 -13.55 -17.20 12.42
C LYS A 118 -14.35 -15.90 12.27
N ILE A 119 -14.36 -15.05 13.30
CA ILE A 119 -15.05 -13.74 13.28
C ILE A 119 -14.48 -12.84 12.17
N ARG A 120 -13.15 -12.82 12.01
CA ARG A 120 -12.50 -12.03 10.97
C ARG A 120 -12.76 -12.55 9.55
N ILE A 121 -12.91 -13.86 9.37
CA ILE A 121 -13.24 -14.46 8.06
C ILE A 121 -14.68 -14.08 7.66
N ALA A 122 -15.63 -14.13 8.61
CA ALA A 122 -17.03 -13.79 8.36
C ALA A 122 -17.27 -12.31 7.99
N ALA A 123 -16.37 -11.41 8.38
CA ALA A 123 -16.46 -9.98 8.09
C ALA A 123 -15.97 -9.57 6.70
N GLN A 124 -15.38 -10.49 5.93
CA GLN A 124 -14.82 -10.20 4.62
C GLN A 124 -15.81 -10.48 3.50
N MET A 125 -15.74 -9.71 2.41
CA MET A 125 -16.42 -10.08 1.16
C MET A 125 -15.95 -11.48 0.72
N SER A 126 -16.87 -12.26 0.14
CA SER A 126 -16.62 -13.65 -0.25
C SER A 126 -15.45 -13.79 -1.24
N LEU A 127 -14.79 -14.94 -1.20
CA LEU A 127 -13.64 -15.24 -2.04
C LEU A 127 -14.01 -15.24 -3.52
N GLU A 128 -15.18 -15.77 -3.89
CA GLU A 128 -15.65 -15.77 -5.28
C GLU A 128 -15.77 -14.35 -5.84
N ARG A 129 -16.38 -13.44 -5.08
CA ARG A 129 -16.60 -12.07 -5.52
C ARG A 129 -15.30 -11.26 -5.66
N LYS A 130 -14.26 -11.61 -4.89
CA LYS A 130 -12.91 -11.03 -5.07
C LYS A 130 -12.24 -11.52 -6.34
N ALA A 131 -12.41 -12.80 -6.67
CA ALA A 131 -11.82 -13.40 -7.87
C ALA A 131 -12.41 -12.80 -9.15
N GLU A 132 -13.73 -12.54 -9.17
CA GLU A 132 -14.41 -11.88 -10.30
C GLU A 132 -13.86 -10.48 -10.63
N MET A 133 -13.38 -9.76 -9.62
CA MET A 133 -12.85 -8.39 -9.77
C MET A 133 -11.34 -8.34 -10.05
N ALA A 134 -10.66 -9.49 -10.04
CA ALA A 134 -9.21 -9.54 -10.12
C ALA A 134 -8.71 -9.59 -11.57
N ASN A 135 -7.63 -8.87 -11.88
CA ASN A 135 -6.96 -8.98 -13.17
C ASN A 135 -6.20 -10.32 -13.31
N PHE A 136 -5.74 -10.86 -12.19
CA PHE A 136 -5.07 -12.16 -12.10
C PHE A 136 -5.52 -12.85 -10.83
N VAL A 137 -5.77 -14.16 -10.92
CA VAL A 137 -6.09 -15.03 -9.79
C VAL A 137 -4.96 -16.04 -9.62
N ILE A 138 -4.46 -16.19 -8.38
CA ILE A 138 -3.47 -17.21 -8.03
C ILE A 138 -4.15 -18.19 -7.09
N GLU A 139 -4.25 -19.45 -7.51
CA GLU A 139 -4.79 -20.50 -6.68
C GLU A 139 -3.70 -21.08 -5.77
N ASN A 140 -3.93 -21.01 -4.46
CA ASN A 140 -3.02 -21.51 -3.42
C ASN A 140 -3.57 -22.76 -2.69
N SER A 141 -4.49 -23.48 -3.32
CA SER A 141 -5.03 -24.78 -2.86
C SER A 141 -4.15 -25.97 -3.29
N GLY A 142 -3.30 -25.78 -4.31
CA GLY A 142 -2.37 -26.78 -4.83
C GLY A 142 -1.02 -26.81 -4.11
N SER A 143 0.01 -27.36 -4.78
CA SER A 143 1.35 -27.42 -4.20
C SER A 143 2.05 -26.06 -4.20
N GLN A 144 3.04 -25.88 -3.33
CA GLN A 144 3.86 -24.67 -3.30
C GLN A 144 4.53 -24.38 -4.66
N ARG A 145 4.85 -25.43 -5.42
CA ARG A 145 5.40 -25.32 -6.77
C ARG A 145 4.40 -24.73 -7.75
N ASP A 146 3.13 -25.17 -7.70
CA ASP A 146 2.07 -24.67 -8.57
C ASP A 146 1.79 -23.19 -8.33
N THR A 147 1.72 -22.78 -7.06
CA THR A 147 1.58 -21.36 -6.68
C THR A 147 2.76 -20.54 -7.20
N ARG A 148 3.99 -21.09 -7.12
CA ARG A 148 5.20 -20.41 -7.59
C ARG A 148 5.19 -20.24 -9.10
N GLU A 149 4.84 -21.27 -9.85
CA GLU A 149 4.76 -21.21 -11.31
C GLU A 149 3.68 -20.23 -11.79
N GLN A 150 2.50 -20.23 -11.16
CA GLN A 150 1.45 -19.23 -11.43
C GLN A 150 1.94 -17.80 -11.17
N THR A 151 2.63 -17.58 -10.04
CA THR A 151 3.16 -16.27 -9.66
C THR A 151 4.23 -15.80 -10.66
N ILE A 152 5.14 -16.67 -11.06
CA ILE A 152 6.19 -16.36 -12.06
C ILE A 152 5.57 -16.00 -13.42
N ARG A 153 4.52 -16.72 -13.86
CA ARG A 153 3.80 -16.37 -15.11
C ARG A 153 3.25 -14.94 -15.05
N ILE A 154 2.62 -14.56 -13.95
CA ILE A 154 2.10 -13.20 -13.77
C ILE A 154 3.23 -12.17 -13.76
N ILE A 155 4.33 -12.44 -13.04
CA ILE A 155 5.51 -11.57 -13.01
C ILE A 155 6.03 -11.32 -14.44
N ASN A 156 6.10 -12.35 -15.27
CA ASN A 156 6.55 -12.21 -16.65
C ASN A 156 5.59 -11.35 -17.48
N VAL A 157 4.28 -11.51 -17.32
CA VAL A 157 3.27 -10.65 -17.96
C VAL A 157 3.43 -9.20 -17.52
N LEU A 158 3.62 -8.95 -16.22
CA LEU A 158 3.80 -7.60 -15.67
C LEU A 158 5.10 -6.95 -16.18
N LYS A 159 6.21 -7.70 -16.22
CA LYS A 159 7.50 -7.22 -16.75
C LYS A 159 7.46 -6.96 -18.26
N ALA A 160 6.66 -7.72 -19.01
CA ALA A 160 6.48 -7.50 -20.45
C ALA A 160 5.74 -6.19 -20.78
N SER A 161 5.05 -5.58 -19.81
CA SER A 161 4.33 -4.32 -20.01
C SER A 161 5.30 -3.13 -20.15
N LYS A 162 5.55 -2.73 -21.40
CA LYS A 162 6.36 -1.55 -21.77
C LYS A 162 5.64 -0.21 -21.61
N TYR A 163 4.53 -0.15 -20.87
CA TYR A 163 3.73 1.08 -20.78
C TYR A 163 4.52 2.27 -20.20
N HIS A 164 5.46 1.99 -19.29
CA HIS A 164 6.37 2.99 -18.72
C HIS A 164 7.24 3.68 -19.79
N TRP A 165 7.57 3.02 -20.91
CA TRP A 165 8.28 3.67 -22.03
C TRP A 165 7.43 4.72 -22.73
N LYS A 166 6.13 4.46 -22.96
CA LYS A 166 5.22 5.46 -23.54
C LYS A 166 5.13 6.70 -22.67
N LEU A 167 5.02 6.51 -21.35
CA LEU A 167 4.99 7.61 -20.38
C LEU A 167 6.31 8.40 -20.37
N ARG A 168 7.47 7.71 -20.40
CA ARG A 168 8.80 8.35 -20.48
C ARG A 168 8.98 9.16 -21.76
N PHE A 169 8.52 8.64 -22.91
CA PHE A 169 8.55 9.40 -24.18
C PHE A 169 7.67 10.64 -24.12
N LEU A 170 6.46 10.54 -23.56
CA LEU A 170 5.54 11.68 -23.41
C LEU A 170 6.16 12.77 -22.51
N VAL A 171 6.66 12.39 -21.33
CA VAL A 171 7.31 13.33 -20.41
C VAL A 171 8.56 13.95 -21.03
N GLY A 172 9.39 13.14 -21.69
CA GLY A 172 10.57 13.61 -22.40
C GLY A 172 10.23 14.63 -23.49
N PHE A 173 9.20 14.36 -24.30
CA PHE A 173 8.71 15.27 -25.33
C PHE A 173 8.15 16.57 -24.74
N CYS A 174 7.37 16.51 -23.66
CA CYS A 174 6.89 17.70 -22.98
C CYS A 174 8.05 18.56 -22.43
N CYS A 175 9.06 17.93 -21.83
CA CYS A 175 10.25 18.63 -21.34
C CYS A 175 11.04 19.28 -22.48
N THR A 176 11.24 18.60 -23.60
CA THR A 176 11.97 19.17 -24.74
C THR A 176 11.21 20.35 -25.37
N VAL A 177 9.89 20.26 -25.51
CA VAL A 177 9.05 21.37 -25.99
C VAL A 177 9.11 22.58 -25.04
N LEU A 178 9.02 22.34 -23.73
CA LEU A 178 9.15 23.41 -22.72
C LEU A 178 10.52 24.09 -22.79
N LEU A 179 11.62 23.32 -22.83
CA LEU A 179 12.98 23.85 -22.93
C LEU A 179 13.20 24.62 -24.23
N ALA A 180 12.69 24.11 -25.36
CA ALA A 180 12.74 24.80 -26.64
C ALA A 180 11.94 26.11 -26.62
N GLY A 181 10.77 26.13 -25.98
CA GLY A 181 9.96 27.33 -25.79
C GLY A 181 10.66 28.39 -24.95
N VAL A 182 11.26 27.98 -23.82
CA VAL A 182 12.05 28.88 -22.95
C VAL A 182 13.26 29.43 -23.71
N TYR A 183 13.99 28.58 -24.43
CA TYR A 183 15.12 28.99 -25.27
C TYR A 183 14.69 29.99 -26.35
N TRP A 184 13.59 29.72 -27.03
CA TRP A 184 13.05 30.60 -28.07
C TRP A 184 12.61 31.96 -27.51
N LEU A 185 11.92 31.98 -26.36
CA LEU A 185 11.52 33.22 -25.67
C LEU A 185 12.74 34.06 -25.27
N ARG A 186 13.76 33.41 -24.68
CA ARG A 186 15.02 34.06 -24.30
C ARG A 186 15.75 34.64 -25.52
N ASN A 187 15.82 33.89 -26.61
CA ASN A 187 16.53 34.33 -27.82
C ASN A 187 15.74 35.38 -28.61
N ARG A 188 14.40 35.37 -28.55
CA ARG A 188 13.53 36.41 -29.11
C ARG A 188 13.71 37.74 -28.39
N SER A 189 13.81 37.73 -27.06
CA SER A 189 14.08 38.93 -26.26
C SER A 189 15.42 39.58 -26.64
N LEU A 190 16.47 38.77 -26.83
CA LEU A 190 17.80 39.25 -27.23
C LEU A 190 17.86 39.87 -28.64
N ARG A 191 17.00 39.42 -29.57
CA ARG A 191 16.91 39.98 -30.94
C ARG A 191 16.10 41.28 -31.04
N SER A 192 15.41 41.68 -29.97
CA SER A 192 14.56 42.88 -29.95
C SER A 192 15.25 44.15 -29.46
N LEU A 193 16.56 44.10 -29.15
CA LEU A 193 17.34 45.29 -28.84
C LEU A 193 17.78 45.97 -30.16
N PRO A 194 17.31 47.19 -30.48
CA PRO A 194 17.79 47.93 -31.63
C PRO A 194 19.26 48.28 -31.42
N THR A 195 20.09 48.06 -32.44
CA THR A 195 21.45 48.57 -32.51
C THR A 195 21.38 50.09 -32.45
N ILE A 196 21.81 50.68 -31.33
CA ILE A 196 21.97 52.13 -31.23
C ILE A 196 23.35 52.46 -31.81
N ALA A 197 23.32 53.11 -32.97
CA ALA A 197 24.39 53.83 -33.68
C ALA A 197 25.66 53.06 -34.06
#